data_AF-A0A5C5V2H7-F1
#
_entry.id   AF-A0A5C5V2H7-F1
#
_cell.length_a   1.000
_cell.length_b   1.000
_cell.length_c   1.000
_cell.angle_alpha   90.00
_cell.angle_beta   90.00
_cell.angle_gamma   90.00
#
_symmetry.space_group_name_H-M   'P 1'
#
loop_
_entity.id
_entity.type
_entity.pdbx_description
1 polymer ?
#
loop_
_entity_poly.entity_id
_entity_poly.type
_entity_poly.pdbx_seq_one_letter_code
_entity_poly.pdbx_strand_id
1 'polypeptide(L)'
;MARQEIPREDLLRDARALVVRGELRVQDLAEHVVIGFRANGAASVYFGEDPALHFTSDCRLRRAFIDNDLYKAVDARLVRMRRVRTKGEVQLQSRPLTDTEQQELLDQLRAQLTRLEQSLASRAYTLVGQIPSDGDLPARAQGWLSAATARPIAVADNPNAA
;
A
#
# COMPACT_ATOMS: atom_id res chain seq x y z
N MET A 1 -20.52 10.71 -0.61
CA MET A 1 -20.61 9.36 -0.02
C MET A 1 -19.40 9.13 0.87
N ALA A 2 -19.56 9.37 2.18
CA ALA A 2 -18.49 9.24 3.17
C ALA A 2 -18.30 7.77 3.53
N ARG A 3 -17.21 7.14 3.06
CA ARG A 3 -16.70 5.93 3.69
C ARG A 3 -16.15 6.35 5.04
N GLN A 4 -16.85 5.98 6.10
CA GLN A 4 -16.34 6.01 7.47
C GLN A 4 -15.05 5.18 7.49
N GLU A 5 -13.96 5.73 8.01
CA GLU A 5 -12.81 4.96 8.49
C GLU A 5 -13.30 4.17 9.71
N ILE A 6 -13.89 3.01 9.44
CA ILE A 6 -14.02 1.96 10.44
C ILE A 6 -12.59 1.51 10.71
N PRO A 7 -12.16 1.36 11.99
CA PRO A 7 -10.89 0.71 12.31
C PRO A 7 -10.84 -0.60 11.53
N ARG A 8 -9.73 -0.89 10.84
CA ARG A 8 -9.65 -2.06 9.96
C ARG A 8 -9.29 -3.26 10.82
N GLU A 9 -10.21 -3.65 11.69
CA GLU A 9 -10.03 -4.71 12.70
C GLU A 9 -9.68 -6.07 12.07
N ASP A 10 -10.00 -6.30 10.79
CA ASP A 10 -9.62 -7.51 10.03
C ASP A 10 -9.29 -7.17 8.56
N LEU A 11 -8.10 -6.59 8.34
CA LEU A 11 -7.57 -6.23 7.02
C LEU A 11 -7.59 -7.41 6.03
N LEU A 12 -7.25 -8.60 6.51
CA LEU A 12 -7.22 -9.81 5.68
C LEU A 12 -8.62 -10.16 5.17
N ARG A 13 -9.66 -10.03 6.00
CA ARG A 13 -11.04 -10.33 5.61
C ARG A 13 -11.68 -9.22 4.76
N ASP A 14 -11.32 -7.97 5.02
CA ASP A 14 -11.91 -6.80 4.36
C ASP A 14 -11.35 -6.55 2.96
N ALA A 15 -10.13 -7.01 2.68
CA ALA A 15 -9.46 -6.86 1.39
C ALA A 15 -10.01 -7.82 0.29
N ARG A 16 -11.33 -7.93 0.15
CA ARG A 16 -12.02 -8.85 -0.78
C ARG A 16 -11.69 -8.64 -2.26
N ALA A 17 -11.24 -7.44 -2.64
CA ALA A 17 -10.80 -7.16 -4.00
C ALA A 17 -9.46 -7.84 -4.35
N LEU A 18 -8.70 -8.30 -3.35
CA LEU A 18 -7.44 -9.01 -3.52
C LEU A 18 -7.75 -10.51 -3.54
N VAL A 19 -7.76 -11.10 -4.73
CA VAL A 19 -8.11 -12.51 -4.94
C VAL A 19 -7.06 -13.46 -4.38
N VAL A 20 -5.80 -12.99 -4.26
CA VAL A 20 -4.73 -13.65 -3.53
C VAL A 20 -4.19 -12.67 -2.50
N ARG A 21 -4.21 -13.02 -1.22
CA ARG A 21 -3.78 -12.14 -0.13
C ARG A 21 -3.39 -12.95 1.10
N GLY A 22 -2.64 -12.33 1.99
CA GLY A 22 -2.40 -12.89 3.30
C GLY A 22 -1.68 -11.92 4.22
N GLU A 23 -1.56 -12.38 5.44
CA GLU A 23 -1.11 -11.62 6.58
C GLU A 23 0.19 -12.22 7.10
N LEU A 24 1.21 -11.37 7.22
CA LEU A 24 2.55 -11.72 7.61
C LEU A 24 2.87 -10.99 8.91
N ARG A 25 3.32 -11.73 9.91
CA ARG A 25 3.99 -11.15 11.07
C ARG A 25 5.49 -11.13 10.79
N VAL A 26 6.04 -9.95 10.55
CA VAL A 26 7.46 -9.74 10.26
C VAL A 26 8.19 -9.46 11.56
N GLN A 27 9.35 -10.10 11.78
CA GLN A 27 10.04 -10.05 13.07
C GLN A 27 10.42 -8.62 13.52
N ASP A 28 10.78 -7.75 12.57
CA ASP A 28 11.23 -6.37 12.83
C ASP A 28 10.13 -5.31 12.64
N LEU A 29 8.87 -5.72 12.45
CA LEU A 29 7.73 -4.82 12.36
C LEU A 29 6.77 -5.09 13.51
N ALA A 30 6.35 -4.01 14.18
CA ALA A 30 5.42 -4.12 15.30
C ALA A 30 4.03 -4.61 14.85
N GLU A 31 3.58 -4.12 13.69
CA GLU A 31 2.28 -4.44 13.12
C GLU A 31 2.38 -5.55 12.07
N HIS A 32 1.27 -6.26 11.89
CA HIS A 32 1.16 -7.24 10.82
C HIS A 32 1.11 -6.56 9.45
N VAL A 33 1.71 -7.22 8.46
CA VAL A 33 1.70 -6.76 7.08
C VAL A 33 0.70 -7.60 6.30
N VAL A 34 -0.30 -6.96 5.72
CA VAL A 34 -1.19 -7.62 4.75
C VAL A 34 -0.74 -7.26 3.36
N ILE A 35 -0.43 -8.25 2.55
CA ILE A 35 -0.15 -8.07 1.12
C ILE A 35 -1.15 -8.86 0.30
N GLY A 36 -1.59 -8.30 -0.81
CA GLY A 36 -2.42 -9.02 -1.74
C GLY A 36 -2.46 -8.43 -3.13
N PHE A 37 -3.05 -9.21 -4.02
CA PHE A 37 -3.05 -9.01 -5.45
C PHE A 37 -4.46 -9.12 -5.98
N ARG A 38 -4.82 -8.17 -6.84
CA ARG A 38 -6.04 -8.23 -7.64
C ARG A 38 -5.87 -9.24 -8.78
N ALA A 39 -6.99 -9.61 -9.40
CA ALA A 39 -6.99 -10.52 -10.56
C ALA A 39 -6.17 -9.98 -11.75
N ASN A 40 -6.11 -8.65 -11.90
CA ASN A 40 -5.30 -7.98 -12.93
C ASN A 40 -3.81 -7.85 -12.56
N GLY A 41 -3.36 -8.43 -11.45
CA GLY A 41 -1.96 -8.36 -10.99
C GLY A 41 -1.62 -7.17 -10.09
N ALA A 42 -2.49 -6.17 -9.99
CA ALA A 42 -2.25 -4.99 -9.17
C ALA A 42 -2.12 -5.33 -7.68
N ALA A 43 -1.07 -4.81 -7.04
CA ALA A 43 -0.77 -5.13 -5.65
C ALA A 43 -1.33 -4.09 -4.66
N SER A 44 -1.53 -4.53 -3.42
CA SER A 44 -1.77 -3.66 -2.29
C SER A 44 -1.03 -4.19 -1.07
N VAL A 45 -0.38 -3.30 -0.34
CA VAL A 45 0.41 -3.61 0.86
C VAL A 45 -0.10 -2.73 2.00
N TYR A 46 -0.43 -3.33 3.12
CA TYR A 46 -0.91 -2.66 4.32
C TYR A 46 0.09 -2.97 5.43
N PHE A 47 0.69 -1.93 6.01
CA PHE A 47 1.53 -2.04 7.19
C PHE A 47 0.65 -1.61 8.38
N GLY A 48 0.04 -2.58 9.05
CA GLY A 48 -1.04 -2.28 10.00
C GLY A 48 -2.19 -1.52 9.32
N GLU A 49 -2.80 -0.60 10.05
CA GLU A 49 -3.88 0.24 9.50
C GLU A 49 -3.36 1.35 8.55
N ASP A 50 -2.14 1.84 8.81
CA ASP A 50 -1.47 2.96 8.16
C ASP A 50 0.06 2.75 8.27
N PRO A 51 0.83 2.72 7.15
CA PRO A 51 0.43 3.06 5.79
C PRO A 51 -0.21 1.93 4.98
N ALA A 52 -1.10 2.32 4.06
CA ALA A 52 -1.66 1.43 3.03
C ALA A 52 -1.28 1.91 1.63
N LEU A 53 -0.62 1.04 0.86
CA LEU A 53 -0.06 1.34 -0.45
C LEU A 53 -0.79 0.54 -1.53
N HIS A 54 -1.14 1.20 -2.62
CA HIS A 54 -1.82 0.58 -3.75
C HIS A 54 -1.06 0.84 -5.04
N PHE A 55 -0.68 -0.25 -5.70
CA PHE A 55 0.06 -0.23 -6.94
C PHE A 55 -0.83 -0.68 -8.11
N THR A 56 -0.45 -0.26 -9.31
CA THR A 56 -0.88 -0.85 -10.57
C THR A 56 -0.20 -2.20 -10.78
N SER A 57 -0.59 -2.90 -11.85
CA SER A 57 0.01 -4.17 -12.27
C SER A 57 1.49 -4.05 -12.68
N ASP A 58 1.93 -2.86 -13.11
CA ASP A 58 3.31 -2.54 -13.51
C ASP A 58 4.12 -1.87 -12.38
N CYS A 59 3.74 -2.07 -11.12
CA CYS A 59 4.44 -1.58 -9.93
C CYS A 59 4.51 -0.05 -9.80
N ARG A 60 3.59 0.70 -10.40
CA ARG A 60 3.47 2.15 -10.18
C ARG A 60 2.52 2.45 -9.03
N LEU A 61 2.88 3.40 -8.17
CA LEU A 61 2.03 3.83 -7.08
C LEU A 61 0.84 4.62 -7.63
N ARG A 62 -0.39 4.13 -7.41
CA ARG A 62 -1.62 4.83 -7.81
C ARG A 62 -2.31 5.54 -6.65
N ARG A 63 -2.22 4.97 -5.44
CA ARG A 63 -2.80 5.54 -4.21
C ARG A 63 -2.00 5.12 -2.99
N ALA A 64 -1.92 5.98 -2.00
CA ALA A 64 -1.43 5.65 -0.67
C ALA A 64 -2.29 6.30 0.40
N PHE A 65 -2.39 5.68 1.57
CA PHE A 65 -2.94 6.28 2.78
C PHE A 65 -1.83 6.30 3.81
N ILE A 66 -1.42 7.50 4.23
CA ILE A 66 -0.24 7.73 5.08
C ILE A 66 -0.57 8.87 6.03
N ASP A 67 -0.36 8.67 7.33
CA ASP A 67 -0.61 9.66 8.39
C ASP A 67 -2.01 10.28 8.31
N ASN A 68 -3.03 9.43 8.11
CA ASN A 68 -4.44 9.81 7.94
C ASN A 68 -4.74 10.66 6.68
N ASP A 69 -3.79 10.77 5.74
CA ASP A 69 -3.96 11.48 4.48
C ASP A 69 -3.99 10.54 3.29
N LEU A 70 -4.85 10.87 2.33
CA LEU A 70 -5.00 10.10 1.10
C LEU A 70 -4.17 10.74 -0.01
N TYR A 71 -3.19 10.00 -0.52
CA TYR A 71 -2.40 10.36 -1.68
C TYR A 71 -2.97 9.66 -2.92
N LYS A 72 -3.12 10.40 -4.01
CA LYS A 72 -3.58 9.86 -5.30
C LYS A 72 -2.66 10.30 -6.42
N ALA A 73 -2.38 9.38 -7.31
CA ALA A 73 -1.71 9.66 -8.57
C ALA A 73 -2.65 10.43 -9.52
N VAL A 74 -2.18 11.57 -10.03
CA VAL A 74 -2.83 12.41 -11.05
C VAL A 74 -1.73 12.95 -11.95
N ASP A 75 -1.75 12.58 -13.23
CA ASP A 75 -0.76 12.98 -14.24
C ASP A 75 0.69 12.77 -13.77
N ALA A 76 0.98 11.54 -13.28
CA ALA A 76 2.27 11.13 -12.74
C ALA A 76 2.75 11.93 -11.50
N ARG A 77 1.85 12.65 -10.83
CA ARG A 77 2.11 13.38 -9.58
C ARG A 77 1.20 12.91 -8.46
N LEU A 78 1.73 12.86 -7.24
CA LEU A 78 0.92 12.61 -6.06
C LEU A 78 0.21 13.89 -5.60
N VAL A 79 -1.10 13.78 -5.44
CA VAL A 79 -1.95 14.80 -4.81
C VAL A 79 -2.33 14.30 -3.42
N ARG A 80 -1.91 15.04 -2.39
CA ARG A 80 -2.31 14.82 -1.00
C ARG A 80 -3.71 15.37 -0.80
N MET A 81 -4.60 14.55 -0.24
CA MET A 81 -5.97 14.89 0.10
C MET A 81 -6.18 14.70 1.59
N ARG A 82 -6.51 15.78 2.30
CA ARG A 82 -6.78 15.76 3.74
C ARG A 82 -8.16 16.31 4.06
N ARG A 83 -8.82 15.72 5.05
CA ARG A 83 -10.06 16.29 5.62
C ARG A 83 -9.68 17.27 6.72
N VAL A 84 -10.12 18.51 6.58
CA VAL A 84 -9.95 19.56 7.60
C VAL A 84 -11.32 19.88 8.18
N ARG A 85 -11.48 19.64 9.48
CA ARG A 85 -12.70 20.02 10.20
C ARG A 85 -12.56 21.48 10.62
N THR A 86 -13.50 22.32 10.18
CA THR A 86 -13.65 23.70 10.64
C THR A 86 -14.84 23.79 11.60
N LYS A 87 -15.11 24.98 12.18
CA LYS A 87 -16.18 25.17 13.16
C LYS A 87 -17.59 24.82 12.65
N GLY A 88 -17.81 24.70 11.33
CA GLY A 88 -19.13 24.43 10.76
C GLY A 88 -19.16 23.39 9.64
N GLU A 89 -18.01 22.94 9.12
CA GLU A 89 -17.97 22.01 7.99
C GLU A 89 -16.70 21.17 7.93
N VAL A 90 -16.73 20.09 7.15
CA VAL A 90 -15.55 19.30 6.82
C VAL A 90 -15.14 19.64 5.40
N GLN A 91 -14.00 20.30 5.24
CA GLN A 91 -13.42 20.62 3.94
C GLN A 91 -12.45 19.54 3.49
N LEU A 92 -12.44 19.23 2.19
CA LEU A 92 -11.45 18.34 1.59
C LEU A 92 -10.38 19.20 0.91
N GLN A 93 -9.22 19.34 1.56
CA GLN A 93 -8.10 20.09 1.00
C GLN A 93 -7.26 19.15 0.15
N SER A 94 -7.03 19.52 -1.10
CA SER A 94 -6.19 18.78 -2.05
C SER A 94 -5.01 19.63 -2.48
N ARG A 95 -3.80 19.08 -2.39
CA ARG A 95 -2.56 19.77 -2.77
C ARG A 95 -1.63 18.80 -3.52
N PRO A 96 -1.21 19.12 -4.75
CA PRO A 96 -0.12 18.40 -5.40
C PRO A 96 1.16 18.50 -4.56
N LEU A 97 1.88 17.39 -4.42
CA LEU A 97 3.22 17.41 -3.84
C LEU A 97 4.19 18.13 -4.78
N THR A 98 5.17 18.81 -4.20
CA THR A 98 6.34 19.29 -4.96
C THR A 98 7.19 18.10 -5.40
N ASP A 99 8.12 18.33 -6.32
CA ASP A 99 9.00 17.26 -6.81
C ASP A 99 9.86 16.68 -5.68
N THR A 100 10.35 17.54 -4.79
CA THR A 100 11.11 17.14 -3.60
C THR A 100 10.27 16.33 -2.63
N GLU A 101 9.07 16.80 -2.27
CA GLU A 101 8.17 16.09 -1.35
C GLU A 101 7.77 14.72 -1.90
N GLN A 102 7.51 14.65 -3.21
CA GLN A 102 7.19 13.40 -3.88
C GLN A 102 8.39 12.44 -3.84
N GLN A 103 9.58 12.92 -4.18
CA GLN A 103 10.77 12.07 -4.20
C GLN A 103 11.08 11.53 -2.80
N GLU A 104 11.06 12.38 -1.77
CA GLU A 104 11.27 11.97 -0.38
C GLU A 104 10.26 10.90 0.06
N LEU A 105 8.97 11.10 -0.26
CA LEU A 105 7.93 10.13 0.06
C LEU A 105 8.16 8.80 -0.65
N LEU A 106 8.47 8.82 -1.95
CA LEU A 106 8.70 7.60 -2.73
C LEU A 106 9.95 6.83 -2.24
N ASP A 107 11.00 7.54 -1.81
CA ASP A 107 12.20 6.93 -1.24
C ASP A 107 11.91 6.28 0.12
N GLN A 108 11.11 6.93 0.97
CA GLN A 108 10.65 6.35 2.24
C GLN A 108 9.83 5.07 2.01
N LEU A 109 8.86 5.12 1.09
CA LEU A 109 8.04 3.95 0.74
C LEU A 109 8.88 2.81 0.16
N ARG A 110 9.85 3.13 -0.71
CA ARG A 110 10.76 2.14 -1.28
C ARG A 110 11.62 1.50 -0.21
N ALA A 111 12.15 2.28 0.74
CA ALA A 111 12.94 1.76 1.85
C ALA A 111 12.10 0.79 2.71
N GLN A 112 10.83 1.11 2.96
CA GLN A 112 9.91 0.25 3.71
C GLN A 112 9.62 -1.07 2.96
N LEU A 113 9.33 -1.00 1.66
CA LEU A 113 9.13 -2.21 0.83
C LEU A 113 10.40 -3.06 0.74
N THR A 114 11.58 -2.44 0.67
CA THR A 114 12.87 -3.15 0.63
C THR A 114 13.13 -3.90 1.93
N ARG A 115 12.78 -3.33 3.09
CA ARG A 115 12.86 -4.05 4.37
C ARG A 115 11.95 -5.26 4.39
N LEU A 116 10.72 -5.10 3.92
CA LEU A 116 9.77 -6.22 3.79
C LEU A 116 10.33 -7.32 2.87
N GLU A 117 10.85 -6.95 1.70
CA GLU A 117 11.51 -7.89 0.76
C GLU A 117 12.64 -8.67 1.44
N GLN A 118 13.50 -7.99 2.20
CA GLN A 118 14.60 -8.63 2.91
C GLN A 118 14.10 -9.62 3.97
N SER A 119 13.05 -9.28 4.72
CA SER A 119 12.44 -10.19 5.70
C SER A 119 11.82 -11.42 5.05
N LEU A 120 11.20 -11.29 3.88
CA LEU A 120 10.67 -12.44 3.14
C LEU A 120 11.80 -13.31 2.59
N ALA A 121 12.86 -12.70 2.03
CA ALA A 121 14.03 -13.41 1.52
C ALA A 121 14.78 -14.20 2.61
N SER A 122 14.93 -13.61 3.80
CA SER A 122 15.58 -14.26 4.95
C SER A 122 14.67 -15.20 5.73
N ARG A 123 13.38 -15.30 5.34
CA ARG A 123 12.33 -16.03 6.06
C ARG A 123 12.13 -15.55 7.51
N ALA A 124 12.43 -14.29 7.79
CA ALA A 124 12.19 -13.62 9.07
C ALA A 124 10.73 -13.16 9.21
N TYR A 125 9.78 -14.06 8.94
CA TYR A 125 8.35 -13.81 9.03
C TYR A 125 7.58 -15.07 9.42
N THR A 126 6.38 -14.87 9.96
CA THR A 126 5.38 -15.92 10.17
C THR A 126 4.16 -15.61 9.30
N LEU A 127 3.71 -16.57 8.50
CA LEU A 127 2.43 -16.47 7.80
C LEU A 127 1.30 -16.70 8.80
N VAL A 128 0.53 -15.65 9.10
CA VAL A 128 -0.60 -15.70 10.04
C VAL A 128 -1.83 -16.29 9.36
N GLY A 129 -2.06 -15.93 8.10
CA GLY A 129 -3.16 -16.45 7.30
C GLY A 129 -3.05 -16.04 5.83
N GLN A 130 -3.73 -16.77 4.95
CA GLN A 130 -3.79 -16.45 3.53
C GLN A 130 -5.08 -16.92 2.87
N ILE A 131 -5.42 -16.28 1.76
CA ILE A 131 -6.57 -16.57 0.90
C ILE A 131 -6.07 -16.51 -0.55
N PRO A 132 -6.25 -17.57 -1.36
CA PRO A 132 -6.74 -18.90 -0.94
C PRO A 132 -5.74 -19.62 -0.03
N SER A 133 -6.21 -20.58 0.78
CA SER A 133 -5.39 -21.24 1.80
C SER A 133 -4.30 -22.16 1.24
N ASP A 134 -4.47 -22.63 0.00
CA ASP A 134 -3.55 -23.51 -0.74
C ASP A 134 -2.58 -22.75 -1.67
N GLY A 135 -2.60 -21.41 -1.66
CA GLY A 135 -1.70 -20.59 -2.48
C GLY A 135 -0.26 -20.53 -1.94
N ASP A 136 0.65 -19.99 -2.75
CA ASP A 136 2.00 -19.61 -2.33
C ASP A 136 2.13 -18.07 -2.32
N LEU A 137 1.46 -17.45 -1.36
CA LEU A 137 1.52 -16.00 -1.19
C LEU A 137 2.95 -15.52 -0.95
N PRO A 138 3.78 -16.13 -0.06
CA PRO A 138 5.11 -15.60 0.20
C PRO A 138 6.01 -15.58 -1.04
N ALA A 139 6.00 -16.62 -1.89
CA ALA A 139 6.79 -16.60 -3.12
C ALA A 139 6.29 -15.52 -4.10
N ARG A 140 4.97 -15.37 -4.23
CA ARG A 140 4.38 -14.31 -5.07
C ARG A 140 4.70 -12.91 -4.55
N ALA A 141 4.61 -12.71 -3.24
CA ALA A 141 4.96 -11.47 -2.56
C ALA A 141 6.44 -11.13 -2.77
N GLN A 142 7.33 -12.10 -2.60
CA GLN A 142 8.77 -11.93 -2.84
C GLN A 142 9.07 -11.52 -4.28
N GLY A 143 8.49 -12.21 -5.27
CA GLY A 143 8.69 -11.89 -6.67
C GLY A 143 8.20 -10.49 -7.03
N TRP A 144 7.03 -10.10 -6.52
CA TRP A 144 6.50 -8.75 -6.73
C TRP A 144 7.33 -7.67 -6.03
N LEU A 145 7.71 -7.87 -4.77
CA LEU A 145 8.53 -6.92 -4.02
C LEU A 145 9.85 -6.68 -4.73
N SER A 146 10.53 -7.74 -5.17
CA SER A 146 11.79 -7.62 -5.91
C SER A 146 11.67 -6.81 -7.19
N ALA A 147 10.57 -6.98 -7.94
CA ALA A 147 10.29 -6.15 -9.11
C ALA A 147 9.99 -4.69 -8.74
N ALA A 148 9.25 -4.46 -7.66
CA ALA A 148 8.85 -3.13 -7.21
C ALA A 148 10.01 -2.33 -6.59
N THR A 149 10.99 -2.97 -5.96
CA THR A 149 12.13 -2.34 -5.28
C THR A 149 13.38 -2.21 -6.18
N ALA A 150 13.44 -2.96 -7.29
CA ALA A 150 14.56 -2.95 -8.24
C ALA A 150 14.82 -1.57 -8.87
N ARG A 151 13.81 -0.69 -8.91
CA ARG A 151 13.90 0.66 -9.46
C ARG A 151 13.24 1.67 -8.51
N PRO A 152 13.50 2.98 -8.65
CA PRO A 152 12.71 3.99 -7.97
C PRO A 152 11.22 3.81 -8.28
N ILE A 153 10.37 3.97 -7.25
CA ILE A 153 8.92 3.85 -7.42
C ILE A 153 8.45 4.95 -8.36
N ALA A 154 7.75 4.59 -9.43
CA ALA A 154 7.10 5.55 -10.30
C ALA A 154 5.64 5.79 -9.85
N VAL A 155 5.13 6.99 -10.09
CA VAL A 155 3.72 7.33 -9.86
C VAL A 155 2.91 6.99 -11.12
N ALA A 156 1.72 6.44 -10.95
CA ALA A 156 0.82 6.14 -12.07
C ALA A 156 0.26 7.44 -12.70
N ASP A 157 -0.33 7.35 -13.89
CA ASP A 157 -0.95 8.54 -14.51
C ASP A 157 -2.30 8.88 -13.87
N ASN A 158 -3.01 7.87 -13.35
CA ASN A 158 -4.32 8.07 -12.73
C ASN A 158 -4.54 7.12 -11.54
N PRO A 159 -5.44 7.46 -10.60
CA PRO A 159 -5.58 6.71 -9.35
C PRO A 159 -6.37 5.40 -9.52
N ASN A 160 -6.96 5.18 -10.69
CA ASN A 160 -7.77 4.01 -11.04
C ASN A 160 -7.06 3.10 -12.06
N ALA A 161 -5.80 3.38 -12.39
CA ALA A 161 -5.02 2.65 -13.39
C ALA A 161 -4.91 1.19 -12.96
N ALA A 162 -4.97 0.28 -13.93
CA ALA A 162 -5.08 -1.16 -13.70
C ALA A 162 -3.83 -1.75 -13.05
#